data_AF-A0A530LCR4-F1
#
_entry.id   AF-A0A530LCR4-F1
#
_cell.length_a   1.000
_cell.length_b   1.000
_cell.length_c   1.000
_cell.angle_alpha   90.00
_cell.angle_beta   90.00
_cell.angle_gamma   90.00
#
_symmetry.space_group_name_H-M   'P 1'
#
loop_
_entity.id
_entity.type
_entity.pdbx_description
1 polymer ?
#
loop_
_entity_poly.entity_id
_entity_poly.type
_entity_poly.pdbx_seq_one_letter_code
_entity_poly.pdbx_strand_id
1 'polypeptide(L)'
;EEKELLRREHLYRDGRPPPQLNGRTIILVDDGLATGSTMRAGIKALRKNHAAHIVAAVPVGSPDTCDAMRADADEVVCATTPEPLL
;
A
#
# COMPACT_ATOMS: atom_id res chain seq x y z
N GLU A 1 -3.46 19.06 9.30
CA GLU A 1 -3.14 17.68 8.89
C GLU A 1 -1.64 17.46 8.68
N GLU A 2 -0.96 18.28 7.87
CA GLU A 2 0.48 18.14 7.59
C GLU A 2 1.38 18.05 8.84
N LYS A 3 1.13 18.87 9.87
CA LYS A 3 1.85 18.81 11.15
C LYS A 3 1.73 17.45 11.85
N GLU A 4 0.54 16.82 11.79
CA GLU A 4 0.32 15.51 12.40
C GLU A 4 0.99 14.39 11.59
N LEU A 5 1.02 14.50 10.27
CA LEU A 5 1.76 13.58 9.41
C LEU A 5 3.25 13.60 9.74
N LEU A 6 3.87 14.79 9.80
CA LEU A 6 5.28 14.95 10.15
C LEU A 6 5.59 14.43 11.56
N ARG A 7 4.71 14.67 12.53
CA ARG A 7 4.86 14.16 13.90
C ARG A 7 4.86 12.63 13.93
N ARG A 8 3.91 11.98 13.24
CA ARG A 8 3.82 10.51 13.15
C ARG A 8 5.01 9.92 12.41
N GLU A 9 5.43 10.54 11.31
CA GLU A 9 6.59 10.12 10.54
C GLU A 9 7.85 10.11 11.41
N HIS A 10 8.09 11.16 12.19
CA HIS A 10 9.20 11.22 13.13
C HIS A 10 9.09 10.14 14.22
N LEU A 11 7.92 10.00 14.83
CA LEU A 11 7.65 9.02 15.88
C LEU A 11 7.86 7.58 15.40
N TYR A 12 7.33 7.22 14.22
CA TYR A 12 7.40 5.85 13.70
C TYR A 12 8.79 5.48 13.19
N ARG A 13 9.52 6.46 12.64
CA ARG A 13 10.89 6.21 12.19
C ARG A 13 11.89 6.18 13.35
N ASP A 14 11.59 6.83 14.47
CA ASP A 14 12.48 6.87 15.63
C ASP A 14 13.89 7.34 15.23
N GLY A 15 13.94 8.46 14.50
CA GLY A 15 15.18 9.04 13.96
C GLY A 15 15.80 8.31 12.76
N ARG A 16 15.27 7.15 12.33
CA ARG A 16 15.78 6.44 11.15
C ARG A 16 15.47 7.21 9.85
N PRO A 17 16.37 7.20 8.85
CA PRO A 17 16.08 7.79 7.55
C PRO A 17 14.97 6.99 6.83
N PRO A 18 14.29 7.58 5.83
CA PRO A 18 13.41 6.84 4.95
C PRO A 18 14.15 5.65 4.29
N PRO A 19 13.49 4.52 4.06
CA PRO A 19 14.10 3.39 3.35
C PRO A 19 14.44 3.78 1.90
N GLN A 20 15.51 3.18 1.37
CA GLN A 20 15.84 3.31 -0.05
C GLN A 20 14.91 2.43 -0.90
N LEU A 21 14.08 3.06 -1.73
CA LEU A 21 13.07 2.37 -2.53
C LEU A 21 13.45 2.19 -4.00
N ASN A 22 14.36 3.04 -4.52
CA ASN A 22 14.73 3.05 -5.93
C ASN A 22 15.23 1.67 -6.39
N GLY A 23 14.67 1.17 -7.49
CA GLY A 23 15.05 -0.10 -8.10
C GLY A 23 14.69 -1.35 -7.29
N ARG A 24 13.92 -1.20 -6.19
CA ARG A 24 13.58 -2.32 -5.29
C ARG A 24 12.20 -2.90 -5.62
N THR A 25 12.01 -4.18 -5.32
CA THR A 25 10.69 -4.79 -5.18
C THR A 25 10.13 -4.45 -3.81
N ILE A 26 8.94 -3.86 -3.76
CA ILE A 26 8.29 -3.41 -2.53
C ILE A 26 6.99 -4.18 -2.34
N ILE A 27 6.81 -4.75 -1.15
CA ILE A 27 5.53 -5.33 -0.72
C ILE A 27 4.86 -4.31 0.19
N LEU A 28 3.76 -3.72 -0.29
CA LEU A 28 2.94 -2.79 0.48
C LEU A 28 1.80 -3.56 1.13
N VAL A 29 1.78 -3.56 2.46
CA VAL A 29 0.83 -4.36 3.26
C VAL A 29 -0.15 -3.44 3.98
N ASP A 30 -1.42 -3.84 4.00
CA ASP A 30 -2.47 -3.24 4.83
C ASP A 30 -3.34 -4.34 5.46
N ASP A 31 -4.16 -3.98 6.45
CA ASP A 31 -5.01 -4.94 7.16
C ASP A 31 -6.25 -5.39 6.35
N GLY A 32 -6.62 -4.63 5.32
CA GLY A 32 -7.68 -5.00 4.40
C GLY A 32 -7.80 -4.06 3.19
N LEU A 33 -8.64 -4.47 2.24
CA LEU A 33 -8.89 -3.69 1.03
C LEU A 33 -10.40 -3.47 0.80
N ALA A 34 -10.93 -2.43 1.45
CA ALA A 34 -12.32 -2.01 1.31
C ALA A 34 -12.55 -1.15 0.05
N THR A 35 -12.02 0.07 0.02
CA THR A 35 -12.10 0.98 -1.17
C THR A 35 -10.76 1.12 -1.90
N GLY A 36 -9.66 0.75 -1.23
CA GLY A 36 -8.31 0.82 -1.74
C GLY A 36 -7.70 2.22 -1.88
N SER A 37 -8.36 3.29 -1.40
CA SER A 37 -7.86 4.66 -1.54
C SER A 37 -6.48 4.87 -0.89
N THR A 38 -6.30 4.38 0.34
CA THR A 38 -5.01 4.42 1.07
C THR A 38 -3.92 3.65 0.33
N MET A 39 -4.25 2.44 -0.13
CA MET A 39 -3.32 1.59 -0.89
C MET A 39 -2.85 2.29 -2.17
N ARG A 40 -3.77 2.88 -2.94
CA ARG A 40 -3.43 3.63 -4.17
C ARG A 40 -2.54 4.84 -3.89
N ALA A 41 -2.78 5.56 -2.80
CA ALA A 41 -1.91 6.67 -2.39
C ALA A 41 -0.48 6.17 -2.08
N GLY A 42 -0.36 5.05 -1.37
CA GLY A 42 0.91 4.39 -1.10
C GLY A 42 1.63 3.96 -2.38
N ILE A 43 0.94 3.27 -3.28
CA ILE A 43 1.49 2.84 -4.58
C ILE A 43 2.00 4.04 -5.40
N LYS A 44 1.24 5.14 -5.47
CA LYS A 44 1.67 6.36 -6.17
C LYS A 44 2.95 6.94 -5.55
N ALA A 45 3.08 6.93 -4.23
CA ALA A 45 4.29 7.36 -3.55
C ALA A 45 5.48 6.45 -3.86
N LEU A 46 5.28 5.13 -3.88
CA LEU A 46 6.32 4.15 -4.23
C LEU A 46 6.79 4.32 -5.68
N ARG A 47 5.88 4.54 -6.63
CA ARG A 47 6.21 4.83 -8.04
C ARG A 47 7.02 6.10 -8.20
N LYS A 48 6.65 7.18 -7.49
CA LYS A 48 7.43 8.43 -7.47
C LYS A 48 8.84 8.24 -6.92
N ASN A 49 9.05 7.25 -6.06
CA ASN A 49 10.36 6.86 -5.53
C ASN A 49 11.04 5.76 -6.35
N HIS A 50 10.59 5.51 -7.58
CA HIS A 50 11.20 4.59 -8.54
C HIS A 50 11.30 3.14 -8.05
N ALA A 51 10.30 2.65 -7.30
CA ALA A 51 10.18 1.22 -7.03
C ALA A 51 10.09 0.43 -8.34
N ALA A 52 10.89 -0.64 -8.46
CA ALA A 52 10.97 -1.46 -9.68
C ALA A 52 9.75 -2.38 -9.83
N HIS A 53 9.23 -2.88 -8.70
CA HIS A 53 8.07 -3.76 -8.67
C HIS A 53 7.28 -3.51 -7.38
N ILE A 54 5.95 -3.47 -7.45
CA ILE A 54 5.06 -3.17 -6.32
C ILE A 54 4.02 -4.28 -6.20
N VAL A 55 4.05 -4.98 -5.07
CA VAL A 55 3.05 -5.97 -4.67
C VAL A 55 2.14 -5.33 -3.63
N ALA A 56 0.84 -5.24 -3.89
CA ALA A 56 -0.16 -4.87 -2.88
C ALA A 56 -0.66 -6.15 -2.19
N ALA A 57 -0.46 -6.26 -0.87
CA ALA A 57 -0.77 -7.47 -0.12
C ALA A 57 -1.70 -7.17 1.06
N VAL A 58 -2.80 -7.92 1.14
CA VAL A 58 -3.80 -7.79 2.23
C VAL A 58 -4.34 -9.17 2.62
N PRO A 59 -4.76 -9.37 3.87
CA PRO A 59 -5.38 -10.63 4.28
C PRO A 59 -6.83 -10.75 3.77
N VAL A 60 -7.54 -9.63 3.61
CA VAL A 60 -8.96 -9.62 3.19
C VAL A 60 -9.28 -8.42 2.30
N GLY A 61 -10.16 -8.60 1.31
CA GLY A 61 -10.59 -7.51 0.43
C GLY A 61 -11.84 -7.85 -0.35
N SER A 62 -12.50 -6.83 -0.89
CA SER A 62 -13.61 -7.02 -1.84
C SER A 62 -13.06 -7.52 -3.19
N PRO A 63 -13.67 -8.53 -3.84
CA PRO A 63 -13.27 -9.00 -5.17
C PRO A 63 -13.09 -7.85 -6.18
N ASP A 64 -14.10 -6.98 -6.30
CA ASP A 64 -14.09 -5.83 -7.21
C ASP A 64 -12.93 -4.86 -6.91
N THR A 65 -12.63 -4.67 -5.62
CA THR A 65 -11.56 -3.74 -5.21
C THR A 65 -10.19 -4.34 -5.46
N CYS A 66 -10.01 -5.64 -5.21
CA CYS A 66 -8.79 -6.37 -5.54
C CYS A 66 -8.53 -6.36 -7.05
N ASP A 67 -9.58 -6.55 -7.86
CA ASP A 67 -9.50 -6.50 -9.31
C ASP A 67 -9.13 -5.11 -9.82
N ALA A 68 -9.80 -4.08 -9.31
CA ALA A 68 -9.50 -2.69 -9.66
C ALA A 68 -8.07 -2.27 -9.24
N MET A 69 -7.51 -2.85 -8.18
CA MET A 69 -6.16 -2.54 -7.71
C MET A 69 -5.06 -3.01 -8.68
N ARG A 70 -5.34 -4.00 -9.53
CA ARG A 70 -4.38 -4.48 -10.55
C ARG A 70 -4.05 -3.43 -11.61
N ALA A 71 -4.82 -2.35 -11.69
CA ALA A 71 -4.49 -1.21 -12.54
C ALA A 71 -3.40 -0.29 -11.93
N ASP A 72 -3.19 -0.35 -10.61
CA ASP A 72 -2.26 0.51 -9.89
C ASP A 72 -0.96 -0.25 -9.48
N ALA A 73 -1.07 -1.50 -9.04
CA ALA A 73 0.05 -2.35 -8.60
C ALA A 73 0.48 -3.36 -9.68
N ASP A 74 1.73 -3.84 -9.63
CA ASP A 74 2.22 -4.89 -10.54
C ASP A 74 1.62 -6.26 -10.17
N GLU A 75 1.41 -6.48 -8.87
CA GLU A 75 0.79 -7.69 -8.34
C GLU A 75 -0.15 -7.35 -7.18
N VAL A 76 -1.25 -8.10 -7.07
CA VAL A 76 -2.22 -7.98 -5.97
C VAL A 76 -2.39 -9.35 -5.32
N VAL A 77 -2.02 -9.44 -4.05
CA VAL A 77 -2.16 -10.64 -3.21
C VAL A 77 -3.25 -10.37 -2.17
N CYS A 78 -4.38 -11.05 -2.30
CA CYS A 78 -5.46 -11.02 -1.31
C CYS A 78 -5.72 -12.45 -0.83
N ALA A 79 -5.53 -12.72 0.46
CA ALA A 79 -5.66 -14.08 0.97
C ALA A 79 -7.12 -14.58 0.97
N THR A 80 -8.09 -13.70 1.23
CA THR A 80 -9.52 -14.04 1.20
C THR A 80 -10.34 -12.90 0.59
N THR A 81 -11.24 -13.22 -0.33
CA THR A 81 -12.20 -12.28 -0.91
C THR A 81 -13.63 -12.73 -0.62
N PRO A 82 -14.16 -12.49 0.61
CA PRO A 82 -15.48 -12.96 0.98
C PRO A 82 -16.58 -12.18 0.27
N GLU A 83 -17.69 -12.85 -0.03
CA GLU A 83 -18.92 -12.23 -0.56
C GLU A 83 -20.12 -12.55 0.35
N PRO A 84 -20.78 -11.54 0.96
CA PRO A 84 -20.39 -10.13 1.00
C PRO A 84 -19.25 -9.86 1.99
N LEU A 85 -18.42 -8.87 1.68
CA LEU A 85 -17.55 -8.23 2.67
C LEU A 85 -18.43 -7.31 3.53
N LEU A 86 -18.83 -7.79 4.71
CA LEU A 86 -19.65 -7.04 5.68
C LEU A 86 -18.82 -6.05 6.49
#